data_AF-A0A6L5P079-F1
#
_entry.id   AF-A0A6L5P079-F1
#
_cell.length_a   1.000
_cell.length_b   1.000
_cell.length_c   1.000
_cell.angle_alpha   90.00
_cell.angle_beta   90.00
_cell.angle_gamma   90.00
#
_symmetry.space_group_name_H-M   'P 1'
#
loop_
_entity.id
_entity.type
_entity.pdbx_description
1 polymer ?
#
loop_
_entity_poly.entity_id
_entity_poly.type
_entity_poly.pdbx_seq_one_letter_code
_entity_poly.pdbx_strand_id
1 'polypeptide(L)'
;MKNELKPKKDDGFFLYVLPAFFLGMAGYSLFMLEFDPIALFMAVPFTLMALGFHFKQKGNLKVVALNVPGSSQNFQICLEEIEKQNWEILESTDNSEIIVETKRTWRSWGELVTIRFEEDNIYINSRPSPYRKSSVATWGKNKININIIRSALGCS
;
A
#
# COMPACT_ATOMS: atom_id res chain seq x y z
N MET A 1 8.90 -12.63 11.38
CA MET A 1 9.32 -11.56 10.45
C MET A 1 8.23 -10.49 10.37
N LYS A 2 8.54 -9.21 10.13
CA LYS A 2 7.49 -8.17 10.11
C LYS A 2 6.62 -8.33 8.86
N ASN A 3 5.34 -8.66 9.04
CA ASN A 3 4.32 -8.78 7.98
C ASN A 3 3.97 -7.43 7.30
N GLU A 4 4.83 -6.42 7.44
CA GLU A 4 4.57 -5.05 6.99
C GLU A 4 5.85 -4.48 6.35
N LEU A 5 5.66 -3.78 5.23
CA LEU A 5 6.74 -2.98 4.62
C LEU A 5 7.12 -1.82 5.54
N LYS A 6 8.38 -1.38 5.47
CA LYS A 6 8.77 -0.10 6.05
C LYS A 6 8.02 1.03 5.31
N PRO A 7 7.37 1.97 6.02
CA PRO A 7 6.77 3.14 5.40
C PRO A 7 7.84 3.94 4.64
N LYS A 8 7.55 4.35 3.40
CA LYS A 8 8.34 5.35 2.67
C LYS A 8 7.82 6.76 3.03
N LYS A 9 8.53 7.80 2.60
CA LYS A 9 8.31 9.20 3.03
C LYS A 9 6.83 9.63 3.01
N ASP A 10 6.13 9.38 1.90
CA ASP A 10 4.74 9.78 1.73
C ASP A 10 3.75 8.88 2.49
N ASP A 11 4.14 7.63 2.81
CA ASP A 11 3.30 6.75 3.64
C ASP A 11 3.14 7.32 5.05
N GLY A 12 4.17 8.02 5.56
CA GLY A 12 4.14 8.66 6.88
C GLY A 12 3.11 9.79 6.98
N PHE A 13 2.88 10.53 5.89
CA PHE A 13 1.85 11.56 5.86
C PHE A 13 0.46 10.95 6.08
N PHE A 14 0.11 9.91 5.33
CA PHE A 14 -1.20 9.25 5.44
C PHE A 14 -1.36 8.39 6.70
N LEU A 15 -0.25 7.89 7.25
CA LEU A 15 -0.28 7.03 8.44
C LEU A 15 -0.37 7.83 9.74
N TYR A 16 0.22 9.03 9.78
CA TYR A 16 0.36 9.83 11.01
C TYR A 16 -0.16 11.25 10.88
N VAL A 17 0.29 12.01 9.88
CA VAL A 17 -0.02 13.45 9.79
C VAL A 17 -1.49 13.68 9.51
N LEU A 18 -2.06 12.99 8.52
CA LEU A 18 -3.46 13.15 8.14
C LEU A 18 -4.43 12.65 9.24
N PRO A 19 -4.22 11.47 9.86
CA PRO A 19 -5.00 11.08 11.03
C PRO A 19 -4.89 12.05 12.21
N ALA A 20 -3.69 12.55 12.51
CA ALA A 20 -3.49 13.53 13.58
C ALA A 20 -4.22 14.86 13.29
N PHE A 21 -4.20 15.31 12.03
CA PHE A 21 -4.97 16.49 11.61
C PHE A 21 -6.47 16.31 11.88
N PHE A 22 -7.05 15.18 11.49
CA PHE A 22 -8.46 14.91 11.74
C PHE A 22 -8.78 14.74 13.24
N LEU A 23 -7.91 14.11 14.02
CA LEU A 23 -8.07 14.06 15.48
C LEU A 23 -7.98 15.44 16.11
N GLY A 24 -7.10 16.31 15.60
CA GLY A 24 -7.00 17.71 16.00
C GLY A 24 -8.30 18.48 15.73
N MET A 25 -8.90 18.30 14.54
CA MET A 25 -10.20 18.88 14.21
C MET A 25 -11.31 18.38 15.15
N ALA A 26 -11.34 17.08 15.47
CA ALA A 26 -12.29 16.52 16.42
C ALA A 26 -12.13 17.13 17.82
N GLY A 27 -10.89 17.19 18.32
CA GLY A 27 -10.58 17.80 19.62
C GLY A 27 -10.91 19.29 19.68
N TYR A 28 -10.61 20.03 18.61
CA TYR A 28 -10.96 21.44 18.48
C TYR A 28 -12.47 21.67 18.51
N SER A 29 -13.25 20.84 17.80
CA SER A 29 -14.72 20.90 17.84
C SER A 29 -15.27 20.67 19.24
N LEU A 30 -14.75 19.67 19.97
CA LEU A 30 -15.17 19.39 21.35
C LEU A 30 -14.83 20.54 22.31
N PHE A 31 -13.64 21.13 22.16
CA PHE A 31 -13.17 22.23 23.00
C PHE A 31 -13.98 23.52 22.77
N MET A 32 -14.14 23.93 21.51
CA MET A 32 -14.81 25.20 21.18
C MET A 32 -16.30 25.22 21.47
N LEU A 33 -16.94 24.06 21.47
CA LEU A 33 -18.38 23.91 21.68
C LEU A 33 -18.69 23.32 23.07
N GLU A 34 -17.70 23.25 23.97
CA GLU A 34 -17.88 22.82 25.37
C GLU A 34 -18.65 21.49 25.53
N PHE A 35 -18.39 20.53 24.64
CA PHE A 35 -19.08 19.23 24.62
C PHE A 35 -20.61 19.30 24.38
N ASP A 36 -21.12 20.38 23.79
CA ASP A 36 -22.49 20.46 23.28
C ASP A 36 -22.81 19.31 22.29
N PRO A 37 -24.05 18.81 22.18
CA PRO A 37 -24.41 17.78 21.22
C PRO A 37 -23.97 18.07 19.76
N ILE A 38 -23.93 19.34 19.35
CA ILE A 38 -23.42 19.76 18.04
C ILE A 38 -21.92 19.44 17.90
N ALA A 39 -21.16 19.57 18.99
CA ALA A 39 -19.74 19.22 19.05
C ALA A 39 -19.51 17.75 18.71
N LEU A 40 -20.35 16.85 19.26
CA LEU A 40 -20.28 15.42 18.99
C LEU A 40 -20.62 15.11 17.53
N PHE A 41 -21.65 15.76 16.97
CA PHE A 41 -22.01 15.60 15.56
C PHE A 41 -20.87 15.97 14.60
N MET A 42 -20.06 16.97 14.96
CA MET A 42 -18.89 17.40 14.18
C MET A 42 -17.65 16.54 14.44
N ALA A 43 -17.39 16.19 15.70
CA ALA A 43 -16.20 15.45 16.11
C ALA A 43 -16.22 13.99 15.62
N VAL A 44 -17.38 13.32 15.66
CA VAL A 44 -17.51 11.91 15.28
C VAL A 44 -17.05 11.64 13.84
N PRO A 45 -17.51 12.35 12.80
CA PRO A 45 -17.01 12.19 11.44
C PRO A 45 -15.50 12.35 11.32
N PHE A 46 -14.91 13.33 12.01
CA PHE A 46 -13.46 13.54 12.00
C PHE A 46 -12.70 12.39 12.66
N THR A 47 -13.17 11.91 13.81
CA THR A 47 -12.58 10.72 14.45
C THR A 47 -12.69 9.48 13.55
N LEU A 48 -13.84 9.26 12.91
CA LEU A 48 -14.03 8.14 11.98
C LEU A 48 -13.11 8.26 10.76
N MET A 49 -12.93 9.46 10.20
CA MET A 49 -11.97 9.68 9.14
C MET A 49 -10.54 9.36 9.60
N ALA A 50 -10.10 9.88 10.75
CA ALA A 50 -8.76 9.61 11.27
C ALA A 50 -8.46 8.11 11.40
N LEU A 51 -9.40 7.36 12.00
CA LEU A 51 -9.30 5.91 12.14
C LEU A 51 -9.32 5.22 10.76
N GLY A 52 -10.23 5.62 9.87
CA GLY A 52 -10.38 5.07 8.53
C GLY A 52 -9.08 5.20 7.72
N PHE A 53 -8.48 6.40 7.69
CA PHE A 53 -7.20 6.64 7.02
C PHE A 53 -6.06 5.82 7.64
N HIS A 54 -5.94 5.82 8.96
CA HIS A 54 -4.88 5.09 9.66
C HIS A 54 -4.96 3.58 9.36
N PHE A 55 -6.13 2.96 9.52
CA PHE A 55 -6.32 1.54 9.28
C PHE A 55 -6.19 1.18 7.80
N LYS A 56 -6.69 2.03 6.89
CA LYS A 56 -6.53 1.82 5.45
C LYS A 56 -5.06 1.84 5.06
N GLN A 57 -4.30 2.83 5.52
CA GLN A 57 -2.89 2.96 5.18
C GLN A 57 -2.06 1.84 5.81
N LYS A 58 -2.34 1.45 7.05
CA LYS A 58 -1.72 0.27 7.66
C LYS A 58 -2.02 -1.01 6.85
N GLY A 59 -3.24 -1.16 6.36
CA GLY A 59 -3.62 -2.24 5.45
C GLY A 59 -2.82 -2.26 4.15
N ASN A 60 -2.51 -1.11 3.57
CA ASN A 60 -1.71 -0.99 2.36
C ASN A 60 -0.24 -1.41 2.55
N LEU A 61 0.28 -1.41 3.79
CA LEU A 61 1.65 -1.83 4.10
C LEU A 61 1.80 -3.35 4.28
N LYS A 62 0.69 -4.09 4.38
CA LYS A 62 0.73 -5.54 4.59
C LYS A 62 1.32 -6.26 3.39
N VAL A 63 2.25 -7.18 3.65
CA VAL A 63 2.76 -8.08 2.62
C VAL A 63 1.93 -9.36 2.56
N VAL A 64 1.83 -9.94 1.37
CA VAL A 64 1.20 -11.23 1.12
C VAL A 64 2.30 -12.24 0.83
N ALA A 65 2.35 -13.31 1.62
CA ALA A 65 3.22 -14.45 1.34
C ALA A 65 2.59 -15.35 0.27
N LEU A 66 3.38 -15.81 -0.70
CA LEU A 66 2.92 -16.67 -1.79
C LEU A 66 3.22 -18.16 -1.58
N ASN A 67 3.95 -18.54 -0.52
CA ASN A 67 4.32 -19.93 -0.21
C ASN A 67 5.08 -20.64 -1.35
N VAL A 68 5.91 -19.89 -2.06
CA VAL A 68 6.79 -20.37 -3.13
C VAL A 68 8.20 -19.87 -2.86
N PRO A 69 9.24 -20.70 -3.04
CA PRO A 69 10.62 -20.33 -2.75
C PRO A 69 11.14 -19.23 -3.67
N GLY A 70 11.98 -18.35 -3.15
CA GLY A 70 12.66 -17.27 -3.87
C GLY A 70 13.83 -17.77 -4.72
N SER A 71 13.56 -18.63 -5.70
CA SER A 71 14.57 -19.13 -6.64
C SER A 71 14.86 -18.14 -7.77
N SER A 72 16.03 -18.24 -8.40
CA SER A 72 16.37 -17.45 -9.59
C SER A 72 15.42 -17.67 -10.76
N GLN A 73 14.82 -18.86 -10.85
CA GLN A 73 13.78 -19.15 -11.83
C GLN A 73 12.53 -18.31 -11.58
N ASN A 74 12.07 -18.25 -10.32
CA ASN A 74 10.90 -17.46 -9.96
C ASN A 74 11.15 -15.96 -10.07
N PHE A 75 12.38 -15.52 -9.79
CA PHE A 75 12.82 -14.15 -10.05
C PHE A 75 12.67 -13.79 -11.53
N GLN A 76 13.17 -14.65 -12.42
CA GLN A 76 13.07 -14.44 -13.87
C GLN A 76 11.62 -14.44 -14.35
N ILE A 77 10.78 -15.35 -13.85
CA ILE A 77 9.33 -15.39 -14.17
C ILE A 77 8.66 -14.06 -13.79
N CYS A 78 8.98 -13.52 -12.60
CA CYS A 78 8.46 -12.22 -12.19
C CYS A 78 8.92 -11.10 -13.11
N LEU A 79 10.19 -11.06 -13.51
CA LEU A 79 10.71 -10.06 -14.45
C LEU A 79 10.01 -10.11 -15.81
N GLU A 80 9.86 -11.30 -16.38
CA GLU A 80 9.15 -11.48 -17.65
C GLU A 80 7.69 -11.00 -17.56
N GLU A 81 7.02 -11.28 -16.44
CA GLU A 81 5.65 -10.81 -16.24
C GLU A 81 5.58 -9.29 -16.08
N ILE A 82 6.51 -8.69 -15.34
CA ILE A 82 6.63 -7.24 -15.18
C ILE A 82 6.82 -6.57 -16.55
N GLU A 83 7.68 -7.11 -17.40
CA GLU A 83 7.91 -6.62 -18.76
C GLU A 83 6.65 -6.75 -19.64
N LYS A 84 5.96 -7.90 -19.60
CA LYS A 84 4.69 -8.10 -20.33
C LYS A 84 3.63 -7.08 -19.93
N GLN A 85 3.53 -6.76 -18.64
CA GLN A 85 2.62 -5.74 -18.14
C GLN A 85 3.10 -4.30 -18.42
N ASN A 86 4.34 -4.16 -18.90
CA ASN A 86 5.00 -2.89 -19.16
C ASN A 86 4.99 -2.00 -17.91
N TRP A 87 5.36 -2.62 -16.78
CA TRP A 87 5.61 -1.92 -15.52
C TRP A 87 7.04 -1.39 -15.50
N GLU A 88 7.22 -0.23 -14.90
CA GLU A 88 8.51 0.47 -14.85
C GLU A 88 9.33 -0.05 -13.66
N ILE A 89 10.52 -0.60 -13.92
CA ILE A 89 11.40 -1.09 -12.86
C ILE A 89 12.13 0.10 -12.24
N LEU A 90 11.90 0.33 -10.94
CA LEU A 90 12.60 1.37 -10.18
C LEU A 90 13.89 0.83 -9.57
N GLU A 91 13.85 -0.39 -9.05
CA GLU A 91 14.96 -1.04 -8.36
C GLU A 91 14.83 -2.55 -8.54
N SER A 92 15.95 -3.21 -8.83
CA SER A 92 16.05 -4.65 -8.95
C SER A 92 17.38 -5.08 -8.36
N THR A 93 17.32 -5.86 -7.29
CA THR A 93 18.49 -6.51 -6.69
C THR A 93 18.38 -7.99 -6.97
N ASP A 94 19.36 -8.54 -7.67
CA ASP A 94 19.36 -9.92 -8.16
C ASP A 94 18.93 -10.92 -7.09
N ASN A 95 17.92 -11.73 -7.41
CA ASN A 95 17.37 -12.80 -6.57
C ASN A 95 16.87 -12.37 -5.17
N SER A 96 16.66 -11.07 -4.91
CA SER A 96 16.31 -10.60 -3.56
C SER A 96 15.12 -9.64 -3.54
N GLU A 97 15.10 -8.60 -4.36
CA GLU A 97 14.01 -7.64 -4.37
C GLU A 97 13.79 -7.03 -5.75
N ILE A 98 12.52 -6.87 -6.12
CA ILE A 98 12.07 -6.15 -7.30
C ILE A 98 11.05 -5.10 -6.87
N ILE A 99 11.30 -3.83 -7.23
CA ILE A 99 10.40 -2.71 -6.97
C ILE A 99 10.03 -2.07 -8.31
N VAL A 100 8.73 -2.03 -8.58
CA VAL A 100 8.20 -1.56 -9.87
C VAL A 100 7.02 -0.63 -9.69
N GLU A 101 6.81 0.23 -10.67
CA GLU A 101 5.62 1.06 -10.81
C GLU A 101 4.71 0.58 -11.92
N THR A 102 3.43 0.45 -11.60
CA THR A 102 2.42 0.15 -12.60
C THR A 102 1.99 1.39 -13.38
N LYS A 103 1.52 1.18 -14.61
CA LYS A 103 1.05 2.28 -15.46
C LYS A 103 -0.11 3.05 -14.86
N ARG A 104 -0.12 4.36 -15.14
CA ARG A 104 -1.27 5.23 -14.90
C ARG A 104 -2.45 4.77 -15.75
N THR A 105 -3.62 4.87 -15.15
CA THR A 105 -4.90 4.69 -15.83
C THR A 105 -5.84 5.80 -15.39
N TRP A 106 -6.91 6.04 -16.13
CA TRP A 106 -7.99 6.95 -15.70
C TRP A 106 -8.48 6.68 -14.26
N ARG A 107 -8.44 5.43 -13.77
CA ARG A 107 -8.91 5.04 -12.43
C ARG A 107 -7.83 5.01 -11.34
N SER A 108 -6.55 5.20 -11.67
CA SER A 108 -5.45 5.04 -10.71
C SER A 108 -4.18 5.71 -11.19
N TRP A 109 -3.52 6.40 -10.27
CA TRP A 109 -2.26 7.12 -10.48
C TRP A 109 -1.03 6.20 -10.60
N GLY A 110 -1.23 4.89 -10.57
CA GLY A 110 -0.18 3.89 -10.50
C GLY A 110 -0.04 3.32 -9.09
N GLU A 111 0.53 2.13 -9.03
CA GLU A 111 0.81 1.37 -7.81
C GLU A 111 2.32 1.11 -7.76
N LEU A 112 2.89 1.16 -6.56
CA LEU A 112 4.20 0.61 -6.27
C LEU A 112 4.00 -0.85 -5.88
N VAL A 113 4.57 -1.76 -6.67
CA VAL A 113 4.61 -3.19 -6.38
C VAL A 113 6.02 -3.52 -5.88
N THR A 114 6.09 -4.21 -4.75
CA THR A 114 7.33 -4.69 -4.15
C THR A 114 7.24 -6.20 -4.03
N ILE A 115 8.21 -6.90 -4.62
CA ILE A 115 8.34 -8.35 -4.58
C ILE A 115 9.67 -8.65 -3.91
N ARG A 116 9.66 -9.41 -2.82
CA ARG A 116 10.86 -9.89 -2.14
C ARG A 116 10.96 -11.39 -2.26
N PHE A 117 12.17 -11.85 -2.54
CA PHE A 117 12.52 -13.24 -2.71
C PHE A 117 13.33 -13.66 -1.49
N GLU A 118 12.80 -14.60 -0.73
CA GLU A 118 13.48 -15.25 0.37
C GLU A 118 13.51 -16.76 0.11
N GLU A 119 14.44 -17.47 0.74
CA GLU A 119 14.71 -18.89 0.50
C GLU A 119 13.43 -19.74 0.47
N ASP A 120 12.56 -19.56 1.46
CA ASP A 120 11.33 -20.34 1.63
C ASP A 120 10.07 -19.67 1.07
N ASN A 121 10.14 -18.38 0.72
CA ASN A 121 8.93 -17.61 0.44
C ASN A 121 9.15 -16.37 -0.44
N ILE A 122 8.17 -16.08 -1.28
CA ILE A 122 8.06 -14.81 -1.99
C ILE A 122 7.00 -13.96 -1.30
N TYR A 123 7.36 -12.72 -0.98
CA TYR A 123 6.48 -11.73 -0.38
C TYR A 123 6.17 -10.64 -1.38
N ILE A 124 4.88 -10.34 -1.55
CA ILE A 124 4.42 -9.30 -2.46
C ILE A 124 3.57 -8.25 -1.75
N ASN A 125 3.74 -7.00 -2.13
CA ASN A 125 2.86 -5.90 -1.78
C ASN A 125 2.56 -5.07 -3.02
N SER A 126 1.35 -4.54 -3.10
CA SER A 126 0.96 -3.49 -4.05
C SER A 126 0.26 -2.39 -3.27
N ARG A 127 0.71 -1.15 -3.44
CA ARG A 127 0.09 0.01 -2.78
C ARG A 127 0.10 1.22 -3.69
N PRO A 128 -0.73 2.25 -3.45
CA PRO A 128 -0.64 3.50 -4.19
C PRO A 128 0.79 4.02 -4.22
N SER A 129 1.30 4.39 -5.40
CA SER A 129 2.71 4.77 -5.50
C SER A 129 2.98 6.06 -4.69
N PRO A 130 3.96 6.04 -3.75
CA PRO A 130 4.40 7.24 -3.04
C PRO A 130 5.26 8.16 -3.92
N TYR A 131 5.69 7.72 -5.11
CA TYR A 131 6.60 8.50 -5.98
C TYR A 131 5.88 9.32 -7.05
N ARG A 132 4.59 9.06 -7.30
CA ARG A 132 3.82 9.78 -8.32
C ARG A 132 2.96 10.87 -7.72
N LYS A 133 1.78 10.49 -7.25
CA LYS A 133 0.88 11.36 -6.50
C LYS A 133 0.32 10.55 -5.37
N SER A 134 0.52 11.10 -4.18
CA SER A 134 -0.17 10.76 -2.95
C SER A 134 -1.65 10.50 -3.21
N SER A 135 -2.03 9.21 -3.27
CA SER A 135 -3.40 8.77 -3.53
C SER A 135 -3.90 7.97 -2.33
N VAL A 136 -4.99 8.48 -1.76
CA VAL A 136 -5.62 7.94 -0.56
C VAL A 136 -6.19 6.53 -0.79
N ALA A 137 -6.68 6.28 -2.00
CA ALA A 137 -7.44 5.06 -2.27
C ALA A 137 -7.23 4.60 -3.69
N THR A 138 -6.62 3.43 -3.84
CA THR A 138 -6.83 2.58 -5.00
C THR A 138 -7.82 1.48 -4.66
N TRP A 139 -8.87 1.41 -5.46
CA TRP A 139 -9.96 0.47 -5.29
C TRP A 139 -9.64 -0.79 -6.09
N GLY A 140 -9.23 -1.86 -5.40
CA GLY A 140 -9.08 -3.20 -5.98
C GLY A 140 -7.82 -3.47 -6.81
N LYS A 141 -7.12 -2.44 -7.30
CA LYS A 141 -5.90 -2.61 -8.11
C LYS A 141 -4.78 -3.38 -7.42
N ASN A 142 -4.58 -3.16 -6.12
CA ASN A 142 -3.63 -3.94 -5.33
C ASN A 142 -3.86 -5.46 -5.53
N LYS A 143 -5.10 -5.93 -5.37
CA LYS A 143 -5.42 -7.35 -5.49
C LYS A 143 -5.17 -7.88 -6.90
N ILE A 144 -5.45 -7.06 -7.92
CA ILE A 144 -5.22 -7.42 -9.32
C ILE A 144 -3.72 -7.61 -9.57
N ASN A 145 -2.89 -6.66 -9.15
CA ASN A 145 -1.43 -6.74 -9.35
C ASN A 145 -0.83 -7.94 -8.62
N ILE A 146 -1.28 -8.21 -7.38
CA ILE A 146 -0.85 -9.39 -6.62
C ILE A 146 -1.27 -10.67 -7.34
N ASN A 147 -2.50 -10.74 -7.84
CA ASN A 147 -3.00 -11.91 -8.54
C ASN A 147 -2.27 -12.17 -9.87
N ILE A 148 -1.84 -11.12 -10.60
CA ILE A 148 -1.05 -11.28 -11.83
C ILE A 148 0.25 -12.02 -11.52
N ILE A 149 1.01 -11.55 -10.53
CA ILE A 149 2.28 -12.19 -10.13
C ILE A 149 2.03 -13.59 -9.56
N ARG A 150 0.98 -13.75 -8.74
CA ARG A 150 0.59 -15.04 -8.18
C ARG A 150 0.31 -16.08 -9.27
N SER A 151 -0.45 -15.69 -10.30
CA SER A 151 -0.75 -16.55 -11.44
C SER A 151 0.49 -16.89 -12.26
N ALA A 152 1.41 -15.94 -12.45
CA ALA A 152 2.67 -16.19 -13.15
C ALA A 152 3.54 -17.22 -12.43
N LEU A 153 3.51 -17.22 -11.09
CA LEU A 153 4.21 -18.19 -10.24
C LEU A 153 3.45 -19.51 -10.04
N GLY A 154 2.32 -19.72 -10.72
CA GLY A 154 1.54 -20.96 -10.64
C GLY A 154 0.86 -21.21 -9.29
N CYS A 155 0.68 -20.17 -8.48
CA CYS A 155 -0.01 -20.24 -7.20
C CYS A 155 -1.53 -20.09 -7.41
N SER A 156 -2.34 -21.06 -7.00
CA SER A 156 -3.82 -20.99 -7.03
C SER A 156 -4.43 -20.47 -5.74
#